data_AF-E1Y9I4-F1
#
_entry.id   AF-E1Y9I4-F1
#
_cell.length_a   1.000
_cell.length_b   1.000
_cell.length_c   1.000
_cell.angle_alpha   90.00
_cell.angle_beta   90.00
_cell.angle_gamma   90.00
#
_symmetry.space_group_name_H-M   'P 1'
#
loop_
_entity.id
_entity.type
_entity.pdbx_description
1 polymer ?
#
loop_
_entity_poly.entity_id
_entity_poly.type
_entity_poly.pdbx_seq_one_letter_code
_entity_poly.pdbx_strand_id
1 'polypeptide(L)'
;MIGQTTFLMISHDQDCSMYNNDFIGNRQDSREWKDEAQIIHESDKIIRQTGERLLICRPPYWEYKGEYKGVECNLVLDGLGKFTRSYGPWPDLSTELRAGYEQYCRLEGTIAVGGKEYVLENGYGIHDIIAL
;
A
#
# COMPACT_ATOMS: atom_id res chain seq x y z
N MET A 1 -2.53 15.78 -4.22
CA MET A 1 -1.27 15.19 -4.72
C MET A 1 -1.58 13.82 -5.29
N ILE A 2 -0.97 13.46 -6.42
CA ILE A 2 -1.26 12.19 -7.11
C ILE A 2 -0.30 11.14 -6.54
N GLY A 3 -0.78 10.30 -5.63
CA GLY A 3 -0.11 9.02 -5.37
C GLY A 3 -0.23 8.17 -6.64
N GLN A 4 0.83 7.49 -7.03
CA GLN A 4 0.77 6.50 -8.09
C GLN A 4 1.23 5.18 -7.49
N THR A 5 0.27 4.34 -7.08
CA THR A 5 0.58 2.95 -6.77
C THR A 5 0.56 2.17 -8.08
N THR A 6 1.73 1.70 -8.52
CA THR A 6 1.89 0.85 -9.70
C THR A 6 2.25 -0.56 -9.24
N PHE A 7 1.46 -1.55 -9.66
CA PHE A 7 1.76 -2.96 -9.41
C PHE A 7 2.39 -3.55 -10.66
N LEU A 8 3.66 -3.93 -10.52
CA LEU A 8 4.43 -4.65 -11.51
C LEU A 8 4.78 -6.01 -10.92
N MET A 9 4.53 -7.07 -11.67
CA MET A 9 5.01 -8.40 -11.32
C MET A 9 6.11 -8.77 -12.28
N ILE A 10 7.28 -9.04 -11.71
CA ILE A 10 8.48 -9.45 -12.44
C ILE A 10 8.93 -10.73 -11.77
N SER A 11 9.05 -11.82 -12.53
CA SER A 11 9.59 -13.06 -11.98
C SER A 11 11.06 -12.87 -11.60
N HIS A 12 11.57 -13.63 -10.63
CA HIS A 12 12.92 -13.38 -10.13
C HIS A 12 14.01 -13.58 -11.20
N ASP A 13 13.83 -14.55 -12.09
CA ASP A 13 14.70 -14.78 -13.26
C ASP A 13 14.64 -13.63 -14.28
N GLN A 14 13.69 -12.72 -14.10
CA GLN A 14 13.45 -11.53 -14.90
C GLN A 14 13.85 -10.23 -14.16
N ASP A 15 14.54 -10.31 -13.03
CA ASP A 15 14.99 -9.10 -12.36
C ASP A 15 16.09 -8.38 -13.19
N CYS A 16 16.10 -7.04 -13.16
CA CYS A 16 17.08 -6.19 -13.84
C CYS A 16 17.19 -6.32 -15.39
N SER A 17 16.19 -6.87 -16.09
CA SER A 17 16.14 -6.78 -17.56
C SER A 17 14.76 -6.33 -18.10
N MET A 18 14.69 -5.92 -19.38
CA MET A 18 13.46 -5.39 -19.99
C MET A 18 12.76 -6.46 -20.83
N TYR A 19 11.53 -6.81 -20.45
CA TYR A 19 10.64 -7.72 -21.20
C TYR A 19 9.17 -7.30 -21.04
N ASN A 20 8.28 -7.98 -21.75
CA ASN A 20 6.84 -7.87 -21.55
C ASN A 20 6.46 -8.50 -20.20
N ASN A 21 6.28 -7.68 -19.18
CA ASN A 21 5.77 -8.09 -17.87
C ASN A 21 4.24 -7.95 -17.84
N ASP A 22 3.58 -8.79 -17.04
CA ASP A 22 2.16 -8.62 -16.77
C ASP A 22 1.98 -7.32 -15.95
N PHE A 23 1.47 -6.29 -16.62
CA PHE A 23 1.09 -5.04 -15.96
C PHE A 23 -0.20 -5.27 -15.19
N ILE A 24 -0.09 -5.43 -13.87
CA ILE A 24 -1.23 -5.79 -13.02
C ILE A 24 -2.13 -4.59 -12.72
N GLY A 25 -1.57 -3.37 -12.62
CA GLY A 25 -2.44 -2.20 -12.51
C GLY A 25 -1.72 -0.88 -12.21
N ASN A 26 -2.40 0.20 -12.58
CA ASN A 26 -2.09 1.58 -12.19
C ASN A 26 -3.23 2.11 -11.32
N ARG A 27 -2.90 2.90 -10.30
CA ARG A 27 -3.85 3.71 -9.53
C ARG A 27 -4.81 2.93 -8.62
N GLN A 28 -4.26 2.03 -7.81
CA GLN A 28 -4.99 1.49 -6.66
C GLN A 28 -5.19 2.54 -5.55
N ASP A 29 -4.50 3.68 -5.62
CA ASP A 29 -4.76 4.81 -4.75
C ASP A 29 -6.17 5.35 -4.99
N SER A 30 -6.90 5.60 -3.91
CA SER A 30 -8.21 6.23 -3.96
C SER A 30 -8.05 7.70 -4.39
N ARG A 31 -8.10 8.00 -5.68
CA ARG A 31 -8.38 9.40 -6.11
C ARG A 31 -9.77 9.85 -5.69
N GLU A 32 -10.63 8.90 -5.33
CA GLU A 32 -11.98 9.04 -4.76
C GLU A 32 -11.97 9.40 -3.26
N TRP A 33 -10.80 9.70 -2.67
CA TRP A 33 -10.63 10.01 -1.24
C TRP A 33 -11.53 11.13 -0.69
N LYS A 34 -12.06 12.01 -1.55
CA LYS A 34 -12.74 13.21 -1.08
C LYS A 34 -14.15 12.96 -0.55
N ASP A 35 -14.88 11.98 -1.09
CA ASP A 35 -16.31 11.81 -0.79
C ASP A 35 -16.69 10.40 -0.27
N GLU A 36 -15.81 9.40 -0.38
CA GLU A 36 -16.15 7.99 -0.04
C GLU A 36 -15.23 7.35 1.02
N ALA A 37 -14.21 8.06 1.50
CA ALA A 37 -13.27 7.51 2.46
C ALA A 37 -13.84 7.59 3.89
N GLN A 38 -13.92 6.44 4.57
CA GLN A 38 -14.31 6.35 5.98
C GLN A 38 -13.09 5.97 6.82
N ILE A 39 -12.95 6.63 7.97
CA ILE A 39 -11.95 6.27 8.99
C ILE A 39 -12.71 5.67 10.17
N ILE A 40 -12.43 4.41 10.45
CA ILE A 40 -13.02 3.65 11.54
C ILE A 40 -11.94 3.44 12.59
N HIS A 41 -12.23 3.84 13.83
CA HIS A 41 -11.35 3.66 14.97
C HIS A 41 -11.81 2.45 15.79
N GLU A 42 -10.90 1.50 15.99
CA GLU A 42 -11.09 0.40 16.92
C GLU A 42 -10.04 0.49 18.04
N SER A 43 -10.16 -0.35 19.06
CA SER A 43 -9.30 -0.31 20.25
C SER A 43 -7.82 -0.56 19.94
N ASP A 44 -7.52 -1.36 18.92
CA ASP A 44 -6.17 -1.81 18.58
C ASP A 44 -5.74 -1.42 17.16
N LYS A 45 -6.63 -0.86 16.35
CA LYS A 45 -6.35 -0.58 14.93
C LYS A 45 -7.17 0.59 14.39
N ILE A 46 -6.69 1.15 13.29
CA ILE A 46 -7.42 2.14 12.48
C ILE A 46 -7.70 1.50 11.13
N ILE A 47 -8.95 1.57 10.67
CA ILE A 47 -9.32 1.10 9.33
C ILE A 47 -9.62 2.33 8.48
N ARG A 48 -8.95 2.44 7.35
CA ARG A 48 -9.32 3.36 6.29
C ARG A 48 -10.03 2.58 5.20
N GLN A 49 -11.32 2.81 5.05
CA GLN A 49 -12.15 2.19 4.02
C GLN A 49 -12.36 3.16 2.86
N THR A 50 -12.30 2.68 1.62
CA THR A 50 -12.69 3.47 0.44
C THR A 50 -13.31 2.55 -0.61
N GLY A 51 -14.64 2.62 -0.73
CA GLY A 51 -15.43 1.60 -1.43
C GLY A 51 -15.27 0.23 -0.75
N GLU A 52 -14.91 -0.78 -1.53
CA GLU A 52 -14.67 -2.15 -1.05
C GLU A 52 -13.24 -2.38 -0.56
N ARG A 53 -12.36 -1.36 -0.67
CA ARG A 53 -10.98 -1.45 -0.20
C ARG A 53 -10.87 -1.10 1.27
N LEU A 54 -10.05 -1.86 1.99
CA LEU A 54 -9.69 -1.66 3.38
C LEU A 54 -8.18 -1.57 3.52
N LEU A 55 -7.70 -0.49 4.12
CA LEU A 55 -6.36 -0.42 4.70
C LEU A 55 -6.49 -0.48 6.22
N ILE A 56 -6.09 -1.60 6.81
CA ILE A 56 -6.13 -1.84 8.24
C ILE A 56 -4.75 -1.55 8.80
N CYS A 57 -4.65 -0.58 9.70
CA CYS A 57 -3.41 -0.11 10.30
C CYS A 57 -3.33 -0.54 11.76
N ARG A 58 -2.41 -1.47 12.06
CA ARG A 58 -2.00 -1.86 13.42
C ARG A 58 -0.47 -1.88 13.48
N PRO A 59 0.21 -0.72 13.46
CA PRO A 59 1.68 -0.67 13.36
C PRO A 59 2.36 -1.59 14.39
N PRO A 60 3.38 -2.39 14.00
CA PRO A 60 4.06 -2.39 12.70
C PRO A 60 3.43 -3.34 11.65
N TYR A 61 2.14 -3.64 11.76
CA TYR A 61 1.40 -4.51 10.84
C TYR A 61 0.33 -3.75 10.07
N TRP A 62 0.17 -4.08 8.79
CA TRP A 62 -0.88 -3.53 7.95
C TRP A 62 -1.53 -4.62 7.11
N GLU A 63 -2.79 -4.40 6.74
CA GLU A 63 -3.49 -5.25 5.80
C GLU A 63 -4.09 -4.38 4.69
N TYR A 64 -3.96 -4.80 3.44
CA TYR A 64 -4.61 -4.19 2.30
C TYR A 64 -5.53 -5.21 1.65
N LYS A 65 -6.84 -4.96 1.73
CA LYS A 65 -7.87 -5.88 1.27
C LYS A 65 -8.84 -5.19 0.33
N GLY A 66 -9.38 -5.94 -0.62
CA GLY A 66 -10.49 -5.52 -1.47
C GLY A 66 -10.10 -5.38 -2.93
N GLU A 67 -11.11 -5.05 -3.75
CA GLU A 67 -10.99 -4.98 -5.20
C GLU A 67 -11.08 -3.53 -5.68
N TYR A 68 -10.29 -3.22 -6.70
CA TYR A 68 -10.50 -2.01 -7.49
C TYR A 68 -10.11 -2.24 -8.94
N LYS A 69 -11.09 -2.04 -9.83
CA LYS A 69 -10.95 -2.14 -11.28
C LYS A 69 -10.43 -3.50 -11.75
N GLY A 70 -10.97 -4.57 -11.16
CA GLY A 70 -10.66 -5.95 -11.53
C GLY A 70 -9.33 -6.46 -10.97
N VAL A 71 -8.73 -5.74 -10.01
CA VAL A 71 -7.57 -6.18 -9.24
C VAL A 71 -7.99 -6.31 -7.80
N GLU A 72 -8.07 -7.54 -7.32
CA GLU A 72 -8.34 -7.87 -5.91
C GLU A 72 -7.01 -8.08 -5.19
N CYS A 73 -6.86 -7.42 -4.04
CA CYS A 73 -5.73 -7.61 -3.15
C CYS A 73 -6.21 -8.19 -1.82
N ASN A 74 -5.44 -9.13 -1.28
CA ASN A 74 -5.55 -9.56 0.11
C ASN A 74 -4.13 -9.73 0.64
N LEU A 75 -3.55 -8.63 1.09
CA LEU A 75 -2.15 -8.53 1.47
C LEU A 75 -2.00 -8.23 2.95
N VAL A 76 -1.00 -8.86 3.57
CA VAL A 76 -0.50 -8.56 4.90
C VAL A 76 0.91 -8.01 4.77
N LEU A 77 1.18 -6.92 5.49
CA LEU A 77 2.47 -6.24 5.51
C LEU A 77 3.00 -6.25 6.94
N ASP A 78 4.22 -6.75 7.11
CA ASP A 78 4.93 -6.86 8.38
C ASP A 78 6.17 -5.96 8.36
N GLY A 79 6.21 -4.96 9.23
CA GLY A 79 7.26 -3.94 9.28
C GLY A 79 8.63 -4.50 9.64
N LEU A 80 9.61 -4.26 8.76
CA LEU A 80 11.00 -4.67 8.90
C LEU A 80 11.86 -3.53 9.47
N GLY A 81 12.34 -3.71 10.70
CA GLY A 81 13.22 -2.74 11.34
C GLY A 81 12.49 -1.46 11.76
N LYS A 82 13.22 -0.34 11.77
CA LYS A 82 12.66 0.97 12.19
C LYS A 82 12.18 1.75 10.96
N PHE A 83 11.04 2.42 11.09
CA PHE A 83 10.57 3.39 10.11
C PHE A 83 11.54 4.58 10.00
N THR A 84 11.60 5.20 8.83
CA THR A 84 12.28 6.47 8.57
C THR A 84 11.27 7.61 8.58
N ARG A 85 11.74 8.84 8.82
CA ARG A 85 10.93 10.08 8.72
C ARG A 85 11.60 11.08 7.80
N SER A 86 11.88 10.65 6.58
CA SER A 86 12.53 11.46 5.54
C SER A 86 11.78 12.77 5.26
N TYR A 87 10.47 12.82 5.53
CA TYR A 87 9.58 13.96 5.32
C TYR A 87 9.35 14.83 6.56
N GLY A 88 10.01 14.54 7.68
CA GLY A 88 9.79 15.25 8.94
C GLY A 88 8.65 14.64 9.79
N PRO A 89 8.59 14.99 11.09
CA PRO A 89 7.61 14.43 12.00
C PRO A 89 6.24 15.13 11.88
N TRP A 90 5.17 14.41 12.16
CA TRP A 90 3.79 14.95 12.10
C TRP A 90 3.52 16.27 12.84
N PRO A 91 4.12 16.56 14.02
CA PRO A 91 3.96 17.85 14.69
C PRO A 91 4.44 19.06 13.89
N ASP A 92 5.41 18.87 12.98
CA ASP A 92 6.01 19.97 12.20
C ASP A 92 5.24 20.23 10.89
N LEU A 93 4.18 19.45 10.60
CA LEU A 93 3.44 19.54 9.34
C LEU A 93 2.88 20.96 9.09
N SER A 94 2.42 21.65 10.13
CA SER A 94 1.82 22.98 9.98
C SER A 94 2.83 24.08 9.60
N THR A 95 4.10 23.88 9.93
CA THR A 95 5.19 24.85 9.67
C THR A 95 6.02 24.46 8.46
N GLU A 96 6.39 23.19 8.36
CA GLU A 96 7.25 22.67 7.29
C GLU A 96 6.45 22.29 6.04
N LEU A 97 5.11 22.25 6.14
CA LEU A 97 4.18 21.81 5.08
C LEU A 97 4.45 20.39 4.57
N ARG A 98 5.25 19.62 5.30
CA ARG A 98 5.55 18.22 5.04
C ARG A 98 5.68 17.43 6.32
N ALA A 99 5.22 16.19 6.29
CA ALA A 99 5.45 15.21 7.33
C ALA A 99 5.21 13.81 6.78
N GLY A 100 5.85 12.80 7.35
CA GLY A 100 5.59 11.43 6.94
C GLY A 100 6.55 10.42 7.50
N TYR A 101 6.28 9.17 7.17
CA TYR A 101 7.17 8.06 7.45
C TYR A 101 7.16 7.04 6.32
N GLU A 102 8.24 6.27 6.25
CA GLU A 102 8.37 5.12 5.36
C GLU A 102 8.82 3.93 6.20
N GLN A 103 8.24 2.76 5.95
CA GLN A 103 8.57 1.52 6.62
C GLN A 103 8.78 0.45 5.57
N TYR A 104 9.96 -0.16 5.55
CA TYR A 104 10.16 -1.39 4.77
C TYR A 104 9.33 -2.51 5.37
N CYS A 105 8.74 -3.34 4.52
CA CYS A 105 7.84 -4.41 4.93
C CYS A 105 8.16 -5.71 4.20
N ARG A 106 7.92 -6.82 4.90
CA ARG A 106 7.67 -8.12 4.27
C ARG A 106 6.19 -8.19 3.89
N LEU A 107 5.89 -8.71 2.70
CA LEU A 107 4.55 -8.84 2.16
C LEU A 107 4.20 -10.29 1.90
N GLU A 108 3.02 -10.69 2.33
CA GLU A 108 2.44 -12.00 2.08
C GLU A 108 0.98 -11.84 1.70
N GLY A 109 0.46 -12.73 0.86
CA GLY A 109 -0.95 -12.75 0.51
C GLY A 109 -1.20 -13.00 -0.98
N THR A 110 -2.34 -12.53 -1.47
CA THR A 110 -2.76 -12.76 -2.85
C THR A 110 -3.09 -11.48 -3.59
N ILE A 111 -2.85 -11.50 -4.89
CA ILE A 111 -3.34 -10.52 -5.86
C ILE A 111 -4.05 -11.29 -6.95
N ALA A 112 -5.33 -11.01 -7.21
CA ALA A 112 -6.09 -11.63 -8.29
C ALA A 112 -6.45 -10.59 -9.36
N VAL A 113 -6.25 -10.94 -10.63
CA VAL A 113 -6.58 -10.09 -11.79
C VAL A 113 -6.90 -10.95 -13.01
N GLY A 114 -7.97 -10.60 -13.72
CA GLY A 114 -8.34 -11.29 -14.96
C GLY A 114 -8.56 -12.80 -14.81
N GLY A 115 -9.08 -13.24 -13.65
CA GLY A 115 -9.31 -14.65 -13.34
C GLY A 115 -8.06 -15.46 -12.99
N LYS A 116 -6.89 -14.82 -12.88
CA LYS A 116 -5.66 -15.42 -12.34
C LYS A 116 -5.43 -14.92 -10.93
N GLU A 117 -4.96 -15.81 -10.06
CA GLU A 117 -4.50 -15.49 -8.72
C GLU A 117 -2.98 -15.64 -8.66
N TYR A 118 -2.32 -14.67 -8.04
CA TYR A 118 -0.89 -14.65 -7.79
C TYR A 118 -0.65 -14.64 -6.29
N VAL A 119 0.13 -15.60 -5.82
CA VAL A 119 0.51 -15.70 -4.40
C VAL A 119 1.85 -15.00 -4.20
N LEU A 120 1.88 -14.06 -3.26
CA LEU A 120 3.12 -13.46 -2.76
C LEU A 120 3.55 -14.20 -1.50
N GLU A 121 4.71 -14.85 -1.58
CA GLU A 121 5.40 -15.47 -0.44
C GLU A 121 6.74 -14.76 -0.25
N ASN A 122 6.96 -14.14 0.91
CA ASN A 122 8.17 -13.35 1.21
C ASN A 122 8.42 -12.17 0.26
N GLY A 123 7.36 -11.48 -0.15
CA GLY A 123 7.47 -10.24 -0.92
C GLY A 123 8.14 -9.12 -0.11
N TYR A 124 8.67 -8.13 -0.81
CA TYR A 124 9.27 -6.94 -0.21
C TYR A 124 8.58 -5.68 -0.71
N GLY A 125 8.43 -4.69 0.16
CA GLY A 125 7.77 -3.44 -0.19
C GLY A 125 7.96 -2.37 0.86
N ILE A 126 7.32 -1.24 0.62
CA ILE A 126 7.39 -0.06 1.46
C ILE A 126 5.97 0.37 1.79
N HIS A 127 5.69 0.57 3.06
CA HIS A 127 4.51 1.28 3.52
C HIS A 127 4.90 2.72 3.86
N ASP A 128 4.32 3.68 3.16
CA ASP A 128 4.54 5.11 3.38
C ASP A 128 3.23 5.85 3.66
N ILE A 129 3.31 6.83 4.54
CA ILE A 129 2.26 7.84 4.72
C ILE A 129 2.93 9.19 4.73
N ILE A 130 2.58 10.01 3.74
CA ILE A 130 3.24 11.28 3.46
C ILE A 130 2.18 12.36 3.29
N ALA A 131 2.41 13.51 3.91
CA ALA A 131 1.78 14.79 3.62
C ALA A 131 2.84 15.77 3.10
N LEU A 132 2.49 16.52 2.06
CA LEU A 132 3.32 17.47 1.32
C LEU A 132 2.45 18.61 0.81
#